data_AF-A0A7C6DUX1-F1
#
_entry.id   AF-A0A7C6DUX1-F1
#
_cell.length_a   1.000
_cell.length_b   1.000
_cell.length_c   1.000
_cell.angle_alpha   90.00
_cell.angle_beta   90.00
_cell.angle_gamma   90.00
#
_symmetry.space_group_name_H-M   'P 1'
#
loop_
_entity.id
_entity.type
_entity.pdbx_description
1 polymer ?
#
loop_
_entity_poly.entity_id
_entity_poly.type
_entity_poly.pdbx_seq_one_letter_code
_entity_poly.pdbx_strand_id
1 'polypeptide(L)'
;CKIYGYKVLEGDGSMKIVRGTEMPIKVETIDHVLGLMTSKSLESPCCCVVAYSEKEDTVVIFPVDLTSQKDGTTIYRELVGASLENEQILRGQQLLNVISQALSSCLGVTEFNPQNFDIPLMLKADVIDIFNKCVAEILSPISIYTNKLESFGLRDADKTFLKATEVNVKIQRPICLIRFVRSPLSPSSPPEELKREIEEKAIQYVMEVEKSEGRIPIRVYETEHYDIKSMEPATGDVRFIEVKGHGGPDVFGELTEDEAKLAQEKGEAYWLYIVYDVGSGNPKLLRFRDPFKTMNWEVFEKVEKRYILWPRS
;
A
#
# COMPACT_ATOMS: atom_id res chain seq x y z
N CYS A 1 30.15 8.89 11.28
CA CYS A 1 29.66 7.55 10.88
C CYS A 1 28.15 7.63 10.61
N LYS A 2 27.58 6.84 9.68
CA LYS A 2 26.12 6.70 9.51
C LYS A 2 25.67 5.34 10.04
N ILE A 3 24.68 5.32 10.92
CA ILE A 3 24.10 4.09 11.50
C ILE A 3 22.59 4.19 11.36
N TYR A 4 21.93 3.20 10.72
CA TYR A 4 20.48 3.21 10.44
C TYR A 4 19.96 4.51 9.79
N GLY A 5 20.73 5.11 8.87
CA GLY A 5 20.37 6.37 8.20
C GLY A 5 20.65 7.64 9.01
N TYR A 6 20.99 7.53 10.29
CA TYR A 6 21.32 8.67 11.16
C TYR A 6 22.80 9.05 11.08
N LYS A 7 23.11 10.35 11.11
CA LYS A 7 24.49 10.85 11.17
C LYS A 7 24.93 10.96 12.63
N VAL A 8 25.97 10.21 12.99
CA VAL A 8 26.57 10.22 14.33
C VAL A 8 27.78 11.15 14.35
N LEU A 9 27.76 12.10 15.27
CA LEU A 9 28.83 13.06 15.56
C LEU A 9 29.40 12.76 16.94
N GLU A 10 30.72 12.70 17.04
CA GLU A 10 31.44 12.44 18.28
C GLU A 10 32.28 13.68 18.61
N GLY A 11 32.00 14.33 19.74
CA GLY A 11 32.66 15.56 20.15
C GLY A 11 32.32 15.92 21.60
N ASP A 12 33.32 16.40 22.34
CA ASP A 12 33.25 16.85 23.74
C ASP A 12 32.82 15.76 24.74
N GLY A 13 33.29 14.52 24.53
CA GLY A 13 32.98 13.39 25.43
C GLY A 13 31.51 12.95 25.39
N SER A 14 30.77 13.35 24.35
CA SER A 14 29.37 13.00 24.18
C SER A 14 29.05 12.55 22.76
N MET A 15 28.20 11.53 22.64
CA MET A 15 27.69 11.06 21.37
C MET A 15 26.46 11.90 20.98
N LYS A 16 26.45 12.48 19.78
CA LYS A 16 25.34 13.27 19.25
C LYS A 16 24.81 12.63 17.97
N ILE A 17 23.50 12.58 17.81
CA ILE A 17 22.83 11.98 16.65
C ILE A 17 21.98 13.03 15.95
N VAL A 18 22.12 13.13 14.63
CA VAL A 18 21.38 14.06 13.77
C VAL A 18 20.34 13.28 12.95
N ARG A 19 19.08 13.73 13.01
CA ARG A 19 17.95 13.19 12.22
C ARG A 19 17.60 14.16 11.09
N GLY A 20 18.00 13.84 9.86
CA GLY A 20 17.73 14.73 8.71
C GLY A 20 18.27 16.14 8.93
N THR A 21 17.37 17.14 9.00
CA THR A 21 17.65 18.56 9.25
C THR A 21 17.42 19.01 10.69
N GLU A 22 17.05 18.10 11.60
CA GLU A 22 16.80 18.42 13.00
C GLU A 22 18.09 18.75 13.77
N MET A 23 17.94 19.45 14.90
CA MET A 23 19.06 19.75 15.79
C MET A 23 19.67 18.46 16.37
N PRO A 24 21.01 18.37 16.51
CA PRO A 24 21.67 17.18 17.05
C PRO A 24 21.20 16.85 18.47
N ILE A 25 20.73 15.63 18.68
CA ILE A 25 20.28 15.13 19.99
C ILE A 25 21.48 14.49 20.68
N LYS A 26 21.74 14.89 21.94
CA LYS A 26 22.79 14.29 22.76
C LYS A 26 22.31 12.97 23.35
N VAL A 27 23.09 11.91 23.17
CA VAL A 27 22.80 10.57 23.68
C VAL A 27 23.60 10.37 24.95
N GLU A 28 22.93 10.41 26.09
CA GLU A 28 23.55 10.23 27.42
C GLU A 28 23.04 8.97 28.13
N THR A 29 21.87 8.44 27.74
CA THR A 29 21.23 7.30 28.39
C THR A 29 20.78 6.25 27.37
N ILE A 30 20.55 5.02 27.84
CA ILE A 30 19.93 3.95 27.04
C ILE A 30 18.52 4.35 26.58
N ASP A 31 17.78 5.13 27.36
CA ASP A 31 16.46 5.63 26.97
C ASP A 31 16.52 6.58 25.77
N HIS A 32 17.60 7.37 25.62
CA HIS A 32 17.81 8.17 24.41
C HIS A 32 18.06 7.27 23.19
N VAL A 33 18.83 6.19 23.36
CA VAL A 33 19.04 5.20 22.28
C VAL A 33 17.73 4.49 21.93
N LEU A 34 16.97 4.05 22.93
CA LEU A 34 15.65 3.42 22.71
C LEU A 34 14.66 4.41 22.10
N GLY A 35 14.67 5.68 22.49
CA GLY A 35 13.90 6.77 21.87
C GLY A 35 14.33 7.13 20.43
N LEU A 36 15.53 6.72 20.02
CA LEU A 36 16.01 6.79 18.64
C LEU A 36 15.61 5.58 17.81
N MET A 37 15.55 4.40 18.43
CA MET A 37 15.12 3.14 17.82
C MET A 37 13.60 3.04 17.74
N THR A 38 12.88 3.57 18.73
CA THR A 38 11.46 3.91 18.66
C THR A 38 11.36 5.22 17.92
N SER A 39 11.58 5.16 16.62
CA SER A 39 11.15 6.23 15.74
C SER A 39 9.73 6.64 16.19
N LYS A 40 9.54 7.91 16.57
CA LYS A 40 8.37 8.62 16.04
C LYS A 40 8.53 8.37 14.56
N SER A 41 7.81 7.38 14.03
CA SER A 41 7.83 7.12 12.62
C SER A 41 7.49 8.47 12.00
N LEU A 42 8.47 9.05 11.29
CA LEU A 42 8.13 9.71 10.04
C LEU A 42 7.20 8.70 9.38
N GLU A 43 5.90 8.99 9.39
CA GLU A 43 4.83 8.04 9.11
C GLU A 43 5.28 7.19 7.92
N SER A 44 5.73 5.96 8.17
CA SER A 44 6.32 5.17 7.10
C SER A 44 5.21 5.03 6.07
N PRO A 45 5.44 5.39 4.80
CA PRO A 45 4.43 5.26 3.78
C PRO A 45 3.93 3.83 3.83
N CYS A 46 2.62 3.70 4.00
CA CYS A 46 2.00 2.41 4.11
C CYS A 46 2.13 1.72 2.74
N CYS A 47 2.50 0.45 2.72
CA CYS A 47 2.72 -0.24 1.47
C CYS A 47 1.39 -0.75 0.92
N CYS A 48 1.28 -0.70 -0.41
CA CYS A 48 0.23 -1.38 -1.15
C CYS A 48 0.88 -2.44 -2.02
N VAL A 49 0.59 -3.70 -1.71
CA VAL A 49 1.04 -4.85 -2.51
C VAL A 49 0.08 -5.02 -3.67
N VAL A 50 0.59 -4.93 -4.89
CA VAL A 50 -0.17 -5.20 -6.11
C VAL A 50 0.12 -6.63 -6.53
N ALA A 51 -0.93 -7.44 -6.71
CA ALA A 51 -0.79 -8.85 -7.04
C ALA A 51 -1.83 -9.28 -8.09
N TYR A 52 -1.49 -10.31 -8.87
CA TYR A 52 -2.41 -10.85 -9.86
C TYR A 52 -3.47 -11.77 -9.24
N SER A 53 -4.69 -11.70 -9.76
CA SER A 53 -5.84 -12.54 -9.42
C SER A 53 -6.82 -12.62 -10.60
N GLU A 54 -7.72 -13.60 -10.59
CA GLU A 54 -8.81 -13.71 -11.57
C GLU A 54 -9.84 -12.57 -11.40
N LYS A 55 -10.05 -12.16 -10.14
CA LYS A 55 -10.97 -11.08 -9.76
C LYS A 55 -10.19 -9.92 -9.18
N GLU A 56 -10.58 -8.72 -9.56
CA GLU A 56 -10.11 -7.50 -8.91
C GLU A 56 -10.72 -7.41 -7.50
N ASP A 57 -9.90 -7.00 -6.56
CA ASP A 57 -10.32 -6.70 -5.20
C ASP A 57 -9.29 -5.78 -4.54
N THR A 58 -9.69 -5.04 -3.54
CA THR A 58 -8.78 -4.32 -2.65
C THR A 58 -9.04 -4.78 -1.22
N VAL A 59 -8.04 -5.38 -0.60
CA VAL A 59 -8.09 -5.84 0.78
C VAL A 59 -7.31 -4.88 1.66
N VAL A 60 -8.00 -4.27 2.62
CA VAL A 60 -7.40 -3.37 3.61
C VAL A 60 -7.02 -4.16 4.84
N ILE A 61 -5.77 -4.07 5.27
CA ILE A 61 -5.28 -4.75 6.47
C ILE A 61 -5.09 -3.72 7.58
N PHE A 62 -5.77 -3.93 8.70
CA PHE A 62 -5.71 -3.05 9.86
C PHE A 62 -5.76 -3.84 11.17
N PRO A 63 -5.11 -3.35 12.23
CA PRO A 63 -5.28 -3.91 13.57
C PRO A 63 -6.66 -3.59 14.16
N VAL A 64 -7.24 -4.54 14.86
CA VAL A 64 -8.41 -4.36 15.72
C VAL A 64 -8.00 -4.64 17.16
N ASP A 65 -8.22 -3.66 18.03
CA ASP A 65 -7.92 -3.73 19.45
C ASP A 65 -9.19 -3.94 20.26
N LEU A 66 -9.16 -4.93 21.15
CA LEU A 66 -10.12 -5.06 22.23
C LEU A 66 -9.54 -4.39 23.46
N THR A 67 -10.21 -3.34 23.94
CA THR A 67 -9.74 -2.54 25.07
C THR A 67 -10.71 -2.60 26.23
N SER A 68 -10.19 -2.67 27.45
CA SER A 68 -10.97 -2.57 28.68
C SER A 68 -11.54 -1.17 28.82
N GLN A 69 -12.84 -1.06 29.09
CA GLN A 69 -13.50 0.22 29.41
C GLN A 69 -13.02 0.82 30.74
N LYS A 70 -12.52 -0.01 31.67
CA LYS A 70 -12.18 0.42 33.03
C LYS A 70 -10.92 1.29 33.07
N ASP A 71 -9.90 0.88 32.31
CA ASP A 71 -8.56 1.44 32.37
C ASP A 71 -7.96 1.69 30.98
N GLY A 72 -8.69 1.37 29.90
CA GLY A 72 -8.24 1.55 28.52
C GLY A 72 -7.20 0.53 28.06
N THR A 73 -6.87 -0.46 28.87
CA THR A 73 -5.83 -1.46 28.54
C THR A 73 -6.23 -2.30 27.33
N THR A 74 -5.29 -2.55 26.41
CA THR A 74 -5.51 -3.47 25.30
C THR A 74 -5.42 -4.91 25.82
N ILE A 75 -6.56 -5.60 25.80
CA ILE A 75 -6.72 -6.98 26.24
C ILE A 75 -6.28 -7.93 25.12
N TYR A 76 -6.62 -7.58 23.87
CA TYR A 76 -6.36 -8.39 22.70
C TYR A 76 -6.18 -7.50 21.47
N ARG A 77 -5.35 -7.96 20.53
CA ARG A 77 -5.12 -7.31 19.23
C ARG A 77 -5.01 -8.37 18.15
N GLU A 78 -5.67 -8.15 17.03
CA GLU A 78 -5.60 -9.02 15.85
C GLU A 78 -5.48 -8.17 14.59
N LEU A 79 -4.84 -8.72 13.55
CA LEU A 79 -4.92 -8.17 12.20
C LEU A 79 -6.18 -8.68 11.49
N VAL A 80 -6.91 -7.74 10.89
CA VAL A 80 -8.12 -8.03 10.14
C VAL A 80 -7.93 -7.49 8.72
N GLY A 81 -8.33 -8.30 7.75
CA GLY A 81 -8.49 -7.86 6.36
C GLY A 81 -9.95 -7.50 6.11
N ALA A 82 -10.21 -6.44 5.35
CA ALA A 82 -11.54 -6.17 4.81
C ALA A 82 -11.44 -6.02 3.29
N SER A 83 -12.15 -6.88 2.57
CA SER A 83 -12.35 -6.78 1.12
C SER A 83 -13.34 -5.64 0.84
N LEU A 84 -12.93 -4.71 -0.03
CA LEU A 84 -13.78 -3.59 -0.42
C LEU A 84 -14.79 -3.97 -1.50
N GLU A 85 -14.46 -4.93 -2.37
CA GLU A 85 -15.36 -5.32 -3.47
C GLU A 85 -16.33 -6.44 -3.05
N ASN A 86 -15.87 -7.41 -2.25
CA ASN A 86 -16.68 -8.54 -1.82
C ASN A 86 -17.37 -8.31 -0.46
N GLU A 87 -17.15 -7.14 0.17
CA GLU A 87 -17.66 -6.76 1.49
C GLU A 87 -17.38 -7.83 2.58
N GLN A 88 -16.25 -8.54 2.44
CA GLN A 88 -15.91 -9.66 3.31
C GLN A 88 -14.84 -9.28 4.34
N ILE A 89 -15.09 -9.66 5.59
CA ILE A 89 -14.10 -9.57 6.68
C ILE A 89 -13.29 -10.86 6.74
N LEU A 90 -11.97 -10.72 6.65
CA LEU A 90 -10.98 -11.79 6.58
C LEU A 90 -10.19 -11.81 7.89
N ARG A 91 -10.23 -12.93 8.61
CA ARG A 91 -9.54 -13.12 9.89
C ARG A 91 -8.77 -14.44 9.92
N GLY A 92 -7.79 -14.54 10.82
CA GLY A 92 -7.00 -15.75 11.02
C GLY A 92 -6.52 -16.39 9.70
N GLN A 93 -6.90 -17.65 9.47
CA GLN A 93 -6.48 -18.42 8.28
C GLN A 93 -6.91 -17.76 6.95
N GLN A 94 -8.10 -17.15 6.88
CA GLN A 94 -8.58 -16.53 5.64
C GLN A 94 -7.68 -15.37 5.22
N LEU A 95 -7.31 -14.52 6.17
CA LEU A 95 -6.37 -13.41 5.92
C LEU A 95 -4.99 -13.93 5.51
N LEU A 96 -4.47 -14.96 6.20
CA LEU A 96 -3.18 -15.55 5.87
C LEU A 96 -3.15 -16.15 4.46
N ASN A 97 -4.23 -16.81 4.03
CA ASN A 97 -4.34 -17.35 2.67
C ASN A 97 -4.31 -16.23 1.62
N VAL A 98 -5.05 -15.13 1.85
CA VAL A 98 -5.06 -13.97 0.95
C VAL A 98 -3.69 -13.32 0.86
N ILE A 99 -3.01 -13.14 1.99
CA ILE A 99 -1.63 -12.62 2.02
C ILE A 99 -0.69 -13.57 1.25
N SER A 100 -0.78 -14.87 1.49
CA SER A 100 0.05 -15.86 0.80
C SER A 100 -0.17 -15.82 -0.72
N GLN A 101 -1.43 -15.76 -1.16
CA GLN A 101 -1.77 -15.63 -2.57
C GLN A 101 -1.15 -14.36 -3.16
N ALA A 102 -1.32 -13.21 -2.51
CA ALA A 102 -0.78 -11.95 -2.97
C ALA A 102 0.74 -11.95 -3.08
N LEU A 103 1.43 -12.60 -2.15
CA LEU A 103 2.89 -12.72 -2.20
C LEU A 103 3.36 -13.66 -3.32
N SER A 104 2.63 -14.76 -3.58
CA SER A 104 2.97 -15.70 -4.66
C SER A 104 2.73 -15.11 -6.06
N SER A 105 1.74 -14.24 -6.22
CA SER A 105 1.42 -13.57 -7.50
C SER A 105 1.76 -12.07 -7.48
N CYS A 106 2.71 -11.67 -6.65
CA CYS A 106 3.09 -10.27 -6.49
C CYS A 106 3.57 -9.70 -7.84
N LEU A 107 2.99 -8.58 -8.26
CA LEU A 107 3.47 -7.79 -9.38
C LEU A 107 4.47 -6.75 -8.89
N GLY A 108 4.17 -6.11 -7.76
CA GLY A 108 5.04 -5.11 -7.16
C GLY A 108 4.42 -4.38 -5.97
N VAL A 109 5.13 -3.38 -5.47
CA VAL A 109 4.73 -2.57 -4.32
C VAL A 109 4.59 -1.11 -4.74
N THR A 110 3.45 -0.50 -4.41
CA THR A 110 3.20 0.94 -4.56
C THR A 110 3.14 1.62 -3.19
N GLU A 111 3.45 2.91 -3.18
CA GLU A 111 3.22 3.76 -2.02
C GLU A 111 1.71 4.00 -1.84
N PHE A 112 1.25 4.01 -0.60
CA PHE A 112 -0.11 4.33 -0.22
C PHE A 112 -0.09 5.25 1.01
N ASN A 113 -0.90 6.32 0.96
CA ASN A 113 -1.04 7.23 2.09
C ASN A 113 -2.31 6.86 2.90
N PRO A 114 -2.17 6.36 4.13
CA PRO A 114 -3.30 6.01 4.99
C PRO A 114 -4.19 7.20 5.34
N GLN A 115 -3.66 8.43 5.33
CA GLN A 115 -4.43 9.61 5.69
C GLN A 115 -5.59 9.88 4.72
N ASN A 116 -5.43 9.44 3.47
CA ASN A 116 -6.42 9.65 2.42
C ASN A 116 -7.40 8.47 2.28
N PHE A 117 -7.32 7.49 3.17
CA PHE A 117 -8.10 6.27 3.05
C PHE A 117 -8.86 5.95 4.33
N ASP A 118 -10.18 5.96 4.20
CA ASP A 118 -11.10 5.55 5.23
C ASP A 118 -11.79 4.25 4.83
N ILE A 119 -11.77 3.27 5.73
CA ILE A 119 -12.56 2.04 5.55
C ILE A 119 -14.06 2.45 5.48
N PRO A 120 -14.83 1.92 4.52
CA PRO A 120 -16.27 2.17 4.42
C PRO A 120 -17.01 1.98 5.75
N LEU A 121 -17.99 2.85 6.02
CA LEU A 121 -18.70 2.87 7.30
C LEU A 121 -19.40 1.53 7.61
N MET A 122 -19.98 0.88 6.58
CA MET A 122 -20.63 -0.42 6.74
C MET A 122 -19.63 -1.49 7.18
N LEU A 123 -18.48 -1.59 6.50
CA LEU A 123 -17.41 -2.51 6.91
C LEU A 123 -16.89 -2.24 8.33
N LYS A 124 -16.77 -0.96 8.73
CA LYS A 124 -16.42 -0.62 10.12
C LYS A 124 -17.46 -1.16 11.11
N ALA A 125 -18.75 -1.03 10.80
CA ALA A 125 -19.83 -1.54 11.64
C ALA A 125 -19.81 -3.07 11.72
N ASP A 126 -19.62 -3.76 10.59
CA ASP A 126 -19.54 -5.22 10.53
C ASP A 126 -18.36 -5.77 11.34
N VAL A 127 -17.20 -5.12 11.28
CA VAL A 127 -16.05 -5.48 12.11
C VAL A 127 -16.41 -5.35 13.59
N ILE A 128 -17.02 -4.24 13.99
CA ILE A 128 -17.41 -4.02 15.39
C ILE A 128 -18.41 -5.08 15.86
N ASP A 129 -19.43 -5.40 15.04
CA ASP A 129 -20.44 -6.41 15.36
C ASP A 129 -19.83 -7.80 15.53
N ILE A 130 -18.99 -8.24 14.59
CA ILE A 130 -18.30 -9.53 14.65
C ILE A 130 -17.49 -9.67 15.94
N PHE A 131 -16.71 -8.64 16.29
CA PHE A 131 -15.87 -8.71 17.48
C PHE A 131 -16.70 -8.65 18.77
N ASN A 132 -17.75 -7.83 18.84
CA ASN A 132 -18.66 -7.79 19.98
C ASN A 132 -19.35 -9.15 20.19
N LYS A 133 -19.80 -9.80 19.11
CA LYS A 133 -20.38 -11.14 19.16
C LYS A 133 -19.37 -12.17 19.66
N CYS A 134 -18.15 -12.18 19.14
CA CYS A 134 -17.08 -13.07 19.62
C CYS A 134 -16.79 -12.87 21.12
N VAL A 135 -16.70 -11.61 21.57
CA VAL A 135 -16.48 -11.29 22.98
C VAL A 135 -17.63 -11.80 23.86
N ALA A 136 -18.87 -11.57 23.43
CA ALA A 136 -20.05 -12.05 24.15
C ALA A 136 -20.08 -13.58 24.24
N GLU A 137 -19.76 -14.28 23.15
CA GLU A 137 -19.69 -15.74 23.10
C GLU A 137 -18.59 -16.30 24.03
N ILE A 138 -17.37 -15.74 23.97
CA ILE A 138 -16.23 -16.17 24.79
C ILE A 138 -16.50 -15.93 26.28
N LEU A 139 -17.09 -14.79 26.64
CA LEU A 139 -17.35 -14.43 28.03
C LEU A 139 -18.70 -14.97 28.55
N SER A 140 -19.53 -15.57 27.71
CA SER A 140 -20.84 -16.10 28.10
C SER A 140 -20.75 -17.13 29.23
N PRO A 141 -19.86 -18.14 29.21
CA PRO A 141 -19.73 -19.11 30.31
C PRO A 141 -19.36 -18.45 31.65
N ILE A 142 -18.46 -17.47 31.62
CA ILE A 142 -18.04 -16.71 32.81
C ILE A 142 -19.22 -15.86 33.32
N SER A 143 -19.95 -15.22 32.41
CA SER A 143 -21.13 -14.41 32.74
C SER A 143 -22.24 -15.26 33.36
N ILE A 144 -22.53 -16.45 32.82
CA ILE A 144 -23.51 -17.39 33.38
C ILE A 144 -23.08 -17.86 34.77
N TYR A 145 -21.81 -18.24 34.93
CA TYR A 145 -21.27 -18.70 36.21
C TYR A 145 -21.35 -17.63 37.29
N THR A 146 -20.89 -16.41 37.00
CA THR A 146 -20.89 -15.29 37.94
C THR A 146 -22.33 -14.90 38.33
N ASN A 147 -23.23 -14.75 37.35
CA ASN A 147 -24.65 -14.46 37.62
C ASN A 147 -25.31 -15.54 38.49
N LYS A 148 -24.96 -16.83 38.31
CA LYS A 148 -25.50 -17.92 39.11
C LYS A 148 -25.02 -17.83 40.56
N LEU A 149 -23.75 -17.54 40.80
CA LEU A 149 -23.22 -17.36 42.17
C LEU A 149 -23.85 -16.15 42.87
N GLU A 150 -24.01 -15.04 42.16
CA GLU A 150 -24.70 -13.84 42.66
C GLU A 150 -26.15 -14.17 43.05
N SER A 151 -26.87 -14.91 42.21
CA SER A 151 -28.27 -15.29 42.48
C SER A 151 -28.44 -16.17 43.73
N PHE A 152 -27.42 -16.95 44.10
CA PHE A 152 -27.43 -17.76 45.32
C PHE A 152 -26.85 -17.03 46.54
N GLY A 153 -26.43 -15.77 46.41
CA GLY A 153 -25.74 -15.03 47.47
C GLY A 153 -24.39 -15.65 47.84
N LEU A 154 -23.81 -16.47 46.96
CA LEU A 154 -22.51 -17.12 47.18
C LEU A 154 -21.34 -16.22 46.75
N ARG A 155 -21.64 -15.11 46.09
CA ARG A 155 -20.68 -14.08 45.69
C ARG A 155 -21.39 -12.74 45.56
N ASP A 156 -20.70 -11.66 45.92
CA ASP A 156 -21.14 -10.32 45.55
C ASP A 156 -20.89 -10.04 44.06
N ALA A 157 -21.52 -8.98 43.55
CA ALA A 157 -21.29 -8.45 42.21
C ALA A 157 -19.86 -7.90 42.08
N ASP A 158 -18.90 -8.81 42.01
CA ASP A 158 -17.49 -8.51 41.93
C ASP A 158 -17.19 -7.81 40.60
N LYS A 159 -16.54 -6.64 40.66
CA LYS A 159 -15.99 -5.95 39.46
C LYS A 159 -14.74 -6.67 38.89
N THR A 160 -14.37 -7.80 39.48
CA THR A 160 -13.14 -8.53 39.25
C THR A 160 -13.14 -9.24 37.90
N PHE A 161 -14.30 -9.76 37.45
CA PHE A 161 -14.40 -10.39 36.14
C PHE A 161 -14.71 -9.36 35.06
N LEU A 162 -14.06 -9.54 33.91
CA LEU A 162 -14.33 -8.77 32.71
C LEU A 162 -15.73 -9.14 32.16
N LYS A 163 -16.60 -8.16 31.98
CA LYS A 163 -17.89 -8.33 31.30
C LYS A 163 -17.75 -8.00 29.82
N ALA A 164 -18.54 -8.65 28.97
CA ALA A 164 -18.54 -8.34 27.53
C ALA A 164 -18.87 -6.87 27.25
N THR A 165 -19.77 -6.27 28.04
CA THR A 165 -20.12 -4.84 27.94
C THR A 165 -18.99 -3.89 28.35
N GLU A 166 -17.95 -4.40 29.03
CA GLU A 166 -16.78 -3.64 29.46
C GLU A 166 -15.61 -3.74 28.46
N VAL A 167 -15.84 -4.35 27.29
CA VAL A 167 -14.86 -4.45 26.21
C VAL A 167 -15.27 -3.52 25.07
N ASN A 168 -14.36 -2.66 24.66
CA ASN A 168 -14.51 -1.78 23.51
C ASN A 168 -13.70 -2.32 22.33
N VAL A 169 -14.33 -2.36 21.15
CA VAL A 169 -13.66 -2.63 19.88
C VAL A 169 -13.14 -1.31 19.30
N LYS A 170 -11.83 -1.23 19.02
CA LYS A 170 -11.19 -0.09 18.38
C LYS A 170 -10.50 -0.54 17.09
N ILE A 171 -10.94 0.01 15.97
CA ILE A 171 -10.31 -0.18 14.66
C ILE A 171 -9.14 0.80 14.55
N GLN A 172 -7.94 0.29 14.36
CA GLN A 172 -6.73 1.11 14.20
C GLN A 172 -6.53 1.52 12.74
N ARG A 173 -5.56 2.41 12.51
CA ARG A 173 -5.21 2.84 11.15
C ARG A 173 -4.76 1.63 10.30
N PRO A 174 -5.09 1.59 9.00
CA PRO A 174 -4.56 0.60 8.07
C PRO A 174 -3.04 0.58 8.05
N ILE A 175 -2.47 -0.63 8.00
CA ILE A 175 -1.02 -0.87 7.95
C ILE A 175 -0.54 -1.39 6.61
N CYS A 176 -1.46 -1.88 5.76
CA CYS A 176 -1.16 -2.38 4.43
C CYS A 176 -2.45 -2.41 3.58
N LEU A 177 -2.30 -2.22 2.27
CA LEU A 177 -3.30 -2.59 1.28
C LEU A 177 -2.78 -3.75 0.43
N ILE A 178 -3.68 -4.65 0.03
CA ILE A 178 -3.42 -5.59 -1.06
C ILE A 178 -4.40 -5.24 -2.17
N ARG A 179 -3.88 -4.89 -3.34
CA ARG A 179 -4.68 -4.66 -4.54
C ARG A 179 -4.49 -5.83 -5.51
N PHE A 180 -5.57 -6.56 -5.73
CA PHE A 180 -5.63 -7.60 -6.74
C PHE A 180 -6.03 -7.00 -8.09
N VAL A 181 -5.23 -7.28 -9.11
CA VAL A 181 -5.47 -6.87 -10.50
C VAL A 181 -5.49 -8.09 -11.42
N ARG A 182 -6.08 -7.95 -12.60
CA ARG A 182 -6.12 -9.05 -13.55
C ARG A 182 -4.76 -9.29 -14.19
N SER A 183 -4.41 -10.57 -14.29
CA SER A 183 -3.27 -11.00 -15.10
C SER A 183 -3.60 -10.85 -16.58
N PRO A 184 -2.67 -10.37 -17.42
CA PRO A 184 -2.90 -10.32 -18.86
C PRO A 184 -3.19 -11.71 -19.43
N LEU A 185 -4.32 -11.87 -20.11
CA LEU A 185 -4.68 -13.09 -20.86
C LEU A 185 -3.98 -13.07 -22.22
N SER A 186 -2.65 -13.19 -22.21
CA SER A 186 -1.75 -13.00 -23.37
C SER A 186 -1.79 -11.57 -23.94
N PRO A 187 -0.62 -10.97 -24.28
CA PRO A 187 -0.59 -9.65 -24.90
C PRO A 187 -1.08 -9.75 -26.35
N SER A 188 -2.40 -9.80 -26.55
CA SER A 188 -2.97 -9.51 -27.87
C SER A 188 -2.76 -8.03 -28.12
N SER A 189 -1.89 -7.69 -29.08
CA SER A 189 -1.62 -6.30 -29.42
C SER A 189 -2.85 -5.76 -30.13
N PRO A 190 -3.55 -4.75 -29.59
CA PRO A 190 -4.57 -4.07 -30.37
C PRO A 190 -3.94 -3.45 -31.62
N PRO A 191 -4.74 -3.14 -32.66
CA PRO A 191 -4.26 -2.38 -33.81
C PRO A 191 -3.49 -1.12 -33.36
N GLU A 192 -2.40 -0.79 -34.04
CA GLU A 192 -1.49 0.29 -33.62
C GLU A 192 -2.20 1.64 -33.41
N GLU A 193 -3.19 1.96 -34.24
CA GLU A 193 -4.00 3.17 -34.10
C GLU A 193 -4.74 3.23 -32.77
N LEU A 194 -5.40 2.12 -32.39
CA LEU A 194 -6.10 2.01 -31.11
C LEU A 194 -5.12 2.05 -29.94
N LYS A 195 -3.93 1.46 -30.10
CA LYS A 195 -2.87 1.52 -29.08
C LYS A 195 -2.44 2.98 -28.80
N ARG A 196 -2.19 3.75 -29.86
CA ARG A 196 -1.81 5.17 -29.75
C ARG A 196 -2.90 6.01 -29.10
N GLU A 197 -4.17 5.77 -29.45
CA GLU A 197 -5.29 6.46 -28.80
C GLU A 197 -5.40 6.15 -27.30
N ILE A 198 -5.15 4.90 -26.91
CA ILE A 198 -5.13 4.49 -25.50
C ILE A 198 -3.96 5.14 -24.75
N GLU A 199 -2.76 5.12 -25.33
CA GLU A 199 -1.57 5.75 -24.75
C GLU A 199 -1.75 7.26 -24.57
N GLU A 200 -2.31 7.95 -25.56
CA GLU A 200 -2.57 9.40 -25.47
C GLU A 200 -3.59 9.73 -24.36
N LYS A 201 -4.68 8.95 -24.25
CA LYS A 201 -5.65 9.09 -23.16
C LYS A 201 -5.03 8.82 -21.80
N ALA A 202 -4.15 7.82 -21.71
CA ALA A 202 -3.45 7.48 -20.47
C ALA A 202 -2.51 8.62 -20.03
N ILE A 203 -1.71 9.18 -20.94
CA ILE A 203 -0.83 10.32 -20.65
C ILE A 203 -1.66 11.51 -20.16
N GLN A 204 -2.76 11.83 -20.85
CA GLN A 204 -3.61 12.96 -20.46
C GLN A 204 -4.22 12.77 -19.07
N TYR A 205 -4.72 11.56 -18.79
CA TYR A 205 -5.23 11.21 -17.47
C TYR A 205 -4.15 11.34 -16.38
N VAL A 206 -2.92 10.88 -16.63
CA VAL A 206 -1.80 11.03 -15.66
C VAL A 206 -1.47 12.51 -15.42
N MET A 207 -1.45 13.33 -16.47
CA MET A 207 -1.23 14.78 -16.35
C MET A 207 -2.31 15.45 -15.49
N GLU A 208 -3.57 15.01 -15.59
CA GLU A 208 -4.68 15.51 -14.77
C GLU A 208 -4.56 15.07 -13.31
N VAL A 209 -4.22 13.80 -13.07
CA VAL A 209 -3.98 13.26 -11.73
C VAL A 209 -2.86 14.02 -11.02
N GLU A 210 -1.69 14.15 -11.66
CA GLU A 210 -0.55 14.86 -11.08
C GLU A 210 -0.86 16.34 -10.77
N LYS A 211 -1.63 17.03 -11.64
CA LYS A 211 -2.13 18.39 -11.37
C LYS A 211 -3.06 18.43 -10.16
N SER A 212 -3.97 17.47 -10.04
CA SER A 212 -4.92 17.39 -8.94
C SER A 212 -4.23 17.13 -7.59
N GLU A 213 -3.07 16.47 -7.62
CA GLU A 213 -2.18 16.25 -6.47
C GLU A 213 -1.24 17.44 -6.20
N GLY A 214 -1.45 18.60 -6.86
CA GLY A 214 -0.68 19.82 -6.61
C GLY A 214 0.70 19.88 -7.27
N ARG A 215 0.99 18.95 -8.19
CA ARG A 215 2.25 18.93 -8.96
C ARG A 215 2.10 19.68 -10.27
N ILE A 216 3.24 20.00 -10.89
CA ILE A 216 3.32 20.64 -12.21
C ILE A 216 3.88 19.62 -13.21
N PRO A 217 3.02 18.85 -13.89
CA PRO A 217 3.44 17.90 -14.91
C PRO A 217 3.57 18.58 -16.28
N ILE A 218 4.63 18.20 -17.01
CA ILE A 218 4.97 18.69 -18.35
C ILE A 218 5.29 17.46 -19.21
N ARG A 219 4.64 17.34 -20.37
CA ARG A 219 4.98 16.32 -21.36
C ARG A 219 6.32 16.65 -22.01
N VAL A 220 7.18 15.65 -22.16
CA VAL A 220 8.49 15.81 -22.79
C VAL A 220 8.54 15.14 -24.18
N TYR A 221 9.64 15.32 -24.89
CA TYR A 221 9.86 14.70 -26.20
C TYR A 221 10.31 13.24 -26.05
N GLU A 222 9.96 12.38 -26.99
CA GLU A 222 10.32 10.94 -26.99
C GLU A 222 11.83 10.67 -26.82
N THR A 223 12.69 11.59 -27.27
CA THR A 223 14.15 11.51 -27.13
C THR A 223 14.63 11.50 -25.68
N GLU A 224 13.77 11.85 -24.74
CA GLU A 224 14.06 11.86 -23.32
C GLU A 224 13.86 10.48 -22.67
N HIS A 225 13.20 9.53 -23.34
CA HIS A 225 12.91 8.16 -22.85
C HIS A 225 12.01 8.10 -21.60
N TYR A 226 11.16 9.11 -21.41
CA TYR A 226 10.01 9.14 -20.49
C TYR A 226 8.93 10.08 -21.05
N ASP A 227 7.68 9.97 -20.60
CA ASP A 227 6.57 10.78 -21.14
C ASP A 227 6.39 12.12 -20.42
N ILE A 228 6.49 12.12 -19.08
CA ILE A 228 6.08 13.26 -18.25
C ILE A 228 7.17 13.58 -17.21
N LYS A 229 7.55 14.85 -17.13
CA LYS A 229 8.30 15.41 -16.00
C LYS A 229 7.34 16.10 -15.06
N SER A 230 7.25 15.66 -13.81
CA SER A 230 6.34 16.24 -12.81
C SER A 230 7.08 16.76 -11.58
N MET A 231 6.94 18.05 -11.30
CA MET A 231 7.63 18.73 -10.20
C MET A 231 6.66 19.10 -9.07
N GLU A 232 7.06 18.87 -7.83
CA GLU A 232 6.38 19.38 -6.65
C GLU A 232 6.86 20.78 -6.29
N PRO A 233 6.01 21.82 -6.35
CA PRO A 233 6.47 23.19 -6.11
C PRO A 233 6.99 23.42 -4.69
N ALA A 234 6.43 22.71 -3.71
CA ALA A 234 6.75 22.91 -2.30
C ALA A 234 8.13 22.35 -1.90
N THR A 235 8.51 21.19 -2.45
CA THR A 235 9.74 20.49 -2.09
C THR A 235 10.82 20.57 -3.17
N GLY A 236 10.42 20.81 -4.43
CA GLY A 236 11.28 20.68 -5.60
C GLY A 236 11.46 19.24 -6.07
N ASP A 237 10.75 18.27 -5.48
CA ASP A 237 10.86 16.86 -5.85
C ASP A 237 10.37 16.63 -7.28
N VAL A 238 11.16 15.92 -8.08
CA VAL A 238 10.89 15.65 -9.49
C VAL A 238 10.60 14.17 -9.69
N ARG A 239 9.55 13.87 -10.46
CA ARG A 239 9.23 12.55 -10.99
C ARG A 239 9.48 12.54 -12.49
N PHE A 240 10.22 11.54 -12.97
CA PHE A 240 10.32 11.15 -14.37
C PHE A 240 9.34 10.00 -14.57
N ILE A 241 8.24 10.25 -15.26
CA ILE A 241 7.11 9.33 -15.34
C ILE A 241 7.02 8.76 -16.75
N GLU A 242 7.07 7.44 -16.83
CA GLU A 242 6.74 6.64 -18.01
C GLU A 242 5.31 6.10 -17.87
N VAL A 243 4.48 6.27 -18.90
CA VAL A 243 3.06 5.91 -18.87
C VAL A 243 2.79 4.72 -19.78
N LYS A 244 2.21 3.64 -19.22
CA LYS A 244 1.74 2.49 -20.01
C LYS A 244 0.22 2.40 -19.91
N GLY A 245 -0.44 2.55 -21.05
CA GLY A 245 -1.91 2.54 -21.17
C GLY A 245 -2.46 1.21 -21.65
N HIS A 246 -3.50 0.70 -20.99
CA HIS A 246 -4.24 -0.50 -21.37
C HIS A 246 -5.72 -0.20 -21.52
N GLY A 247 -6.30 -0.64 -22.64
CA GLY A 247 -7.72 -0.45 -22.91
C GLY A 247 -8.62 -1.29 -22.01
N GLY A 248 -8.18 -2.51 -21.68
CA GLY A 248 -8.86 -3.44 -20.79
C GLY A 248 -8.24 -3.49 -19.38
N PRO A 249 -8.65 -4.47 -18.54
CA PRO A 249 -8.24 -4.56 -17.15
C PRO A 249 -6.82 -5.15 -16.95
N ASP A 250 -6.13 -5.48 -18.04
CA ASP A 250 -4.80 -6.06 -17.99
C ASP A 250 -3.78 -5.04 -17.45
N VAL A 251 -2.90 -5.51 -16.57
CA VAL A 251 -1.87 -4.68 -15.93
C VAL A 251 -0.50 -5.26 -16.23
N PHE A 252 0.30 -4.59 -17.05
CA PHE A 252 1.73 -4.89 -17.24
C PHE A 252 2.47 -3.64 -17.74
N GLY A 253 3.79 -3.64 -17.62
CA GLY A 253 4.64 -2.58 -18.16
C GLY A 253 5.78 -3.17 -18.99
N GLU A 254 5.85 -2.79 -20.27
CA GLU A 254 6.95 -3.14 -21.18
C GLU A 254 7.80 -1.89 -21.39
N LEU A 255 9.09 -1.96 -21.03
CA LEU A 255 10.05 -0.88 -21.28
C LEU A 255 10.94 -1.23 -22.46
N THR A 256 11.26 -0.24 -23.29
CA THR A 256 12.35 -0.36 -24.26
C THR A 256 13.71 -0.42 -23.55
N GLU A 257 14.77 -0.81 -24.27
CA GLU A 257 16.12 -0.89 -23.66
C GLU A 257 16.59 0.48 -23.13
N ASP A 258 16.30 1.56 -23.84
CA ASP A 258 16.69 2.91 -23.44
C ASP A 258 15.84 3.43 -22.26
N GLU A 259 14.53 3.14 -22.24
CA GLU A 259 13.66 3.40 -21.08
C GLU A 259 14.15 2.63 -19.83
N ALA A 260 14.50 1.36 -19.98
CA ALA A 260 15.00 0.53 -18.89
C ALA A 260 16.32 1.07 -18.31
N LYS A 261 17.26 1.49 -19.18
CA LYS A 261 18.52 2.13 -18.75
C LYS A 261 18.26 3.42 -17.99
N LEU A 262 17.37 4.28 -18.52
CA LEU A 262 17.02 5.53 -17.85
C LEU A 262 16.37 5.28 -16.48
N ALA A 263 15.44 4.33 -16.41
CA ALA A 263 14.77 3.97 -15.17
C ALA A 263 15.76 3.52 -14.09
N GLN A 264 16.74 2.70 -14.46
CA GLN A 264 17.80 2.26 -13.54
C GLN A 264 18.72 3.42 -13.12
N GLU A 265 19.04 4.35 -14.03
CA GLU A 265 19.85 5.54 -13.72
C GLU A 265 19.14 6.48 -12.74
N LYS A 266 17.85 6.75 -12.97
CA LYS A 266 17.05 7.71 -12.18
C LYS A 266 16.54 7.11 -10.87
N GLY A 267 16.42 5.78 -10.77
CA GLY A 267 16.05 5.06 -9.55
C GLY A 267 14.78 5.61 -8.91
N GLU A 268 14.88 6.11 -7.67
CA GLU A 268 13.73 6.63 -6.91
C GLU A 268 13.03 7.86 -7.52
N ALA A 269 13.68 8.56 -8.46
CA ALA A 269 13.06 9.65 -9.20
C ALA A 269 12.28 9.15 -10.44
N TYR A 270 12.47 7.90 -10.85
CA TYR A 270 11.74 7.28 -11.95
C TYR A 270 10.47 6.59 -11.47
N TRP A 271 9.41 6.76 -12.23
CA TRP A 271 8.10 6.21 -11.94
C TRP A 271 7.50 5.57 -13.18
N LEU A 272 6.98 4.35 -13.01
CA LEU A 272 6.18 3.68 -14.02
C LEU A 272 4.70 3.79 -13.61
N TYR A 273 3.92 4.48 -14.43
CA TYR A 273 2.49 4.67 -14.24
C TYR A 273 1.75 3.74 -15.19
N ILE A 274 1.00 2.79 -14.65
CA ILE A 274 0.17 1.87 -15.44
C ILE A 274 -1.27 2.34 -15.34
N VAL A 275 -1.81 2.82 -16.45
CA VAL A 275 -3.21 3.21 -16.59
C VAL A 275 -3.94 2.07 -17.28
N TYR A 276 -4.96 1.52 -16.65
CA TYR A 276 -5.71 0.37 -17.17
C TYR A 276 -7.21 0.63 -17.13
N ASP A 277 -7.96 -0.20 -17.85
CA ASP A 277 -9.40 -0.07 -18.06
C ASP A 277 -9.80 1.27 -18.72
N VAL A 278 -8.93 1.84 -19.57
CA VAL A 278 -9.18 3.11 -20.26
C VAL A 278 -10.44 3.05 -21.13
N GLY A 279 -10.75 1.87 -21.70
CA GLY A 279 -11.90 1.65 -22.56
C GLY A 279 -13.25 1.73 -21.84
N SER A 280 -13.30 1.57 -20.51
CA SER A 280 -14.55 1.66 -19.74
C SER A 280 -15.01 3.09 -19.49
N GLY A 281 -14.14 4.08 -19.73
CA GLY A 281 -14.36 5.49 -19.36
C GLY A 281 -14.06 5.80 -17.89
N ASN A 282 -13.71 4.79 -17.08
CA ASN A 282 -13.28 4.94 -15.69
C ASN A 282 -11.87 4.37 -15.51
N PRO A 283 -10.83 5.03 -16.07
CA PRO A 283 -9.47 4.55 -16.01
C PRO A 283 -8.98 4.42 -14.56
N LYS A 284 -8.18 3.39 -14.31
CA LYS A 284 -7.56 3.11 -13.02
C LYS A 284 -6.05 3.28 -13.13
N LEU A 285 -5.42 3.74 -12.03
CA LEU A 285 -3.99 4.04 -11.99
C LEU A 285 -3.26 3.15 -10.97
N LEU A 286 -2.09 2.65 -11.37
CA LEU A 286 -1.05 2.12 -10.49
C LEU A 286 0.25 2.89 -10.71
N ARG A 287 1.02 3.10 -9.64
CA ARG A 287 2.25 3.92 -9.64
C ARG A 287 3.38 3.15 -8.98
N PHE A 288 4.42 2.83 -9.73
CA PHE A 288 5.57 2.11 -9.21
C PHE A 288 6.79 3.03 -9.24
N ARG A 289 7.29 3.39 -8.06
CA ARG A 289 8.50 4.18 -7.86
C ARG A 289 9.71 3.26 -7.91
N ASP A 290 10.72 3.57 -8.72
CA ASP A 290 11.87 2.67 -8.93
C ASP A 290 11.39 1.23 -9.31
N PRO A 291 10.74 1.07 -10.49
CA PRO A 291 10.08 -0.18 -10.87
C PRO A 291 11.01 -1.39 -10.85
N PHE A 292 12.32 -1.21 -11.06
CA PHE A 292 13.31 -2.29 -11.00
C PHE A 292 13.57 -2.81 -9.58
N LYS A 293 13.25 -2.03 -8.54
CA LYS A 293 13.27 -2.47 -7.13
C LYS A 293 11.89 -2.85 -6.61
N THR A 294 10.83 -2.24 -7.12
CA THR A 294 9.48 -2.41 -6.57
C THR A 294 8.60 -3.36 -7.36
N MET A 295 8.99 -3.79 -8.56
CA MET A 295 8.24 -4.75 -9.37
C MET A 295 9.06 -5.99 -9.68
N ASN A 296 8.35 -7.08 -9.93
CA ASN A 296 8.93 -8.25 -10.59
C ASN A 296 9.06 -7.97 -12.10
N TRP A 297 10.19 -8.33 -12.69
CA TRP A 297 10.48 -8.10 -14.11
C TRP A 297 11.30 -9.25 -14.69
N GLU A 298 11.19 -9.42 -16.01
CA GLU A 298 11.96 -10.36 -16.80
C GLU A 298 12.33 -9.72 -18.14
N VAL A 299 13.36 -10.25 -18.81
CA VAL A 299 13.77 -9.79 -20.14
C VAL A 299 13.23 -10.76 -21.17
N PHE A 300 12.51 -10.26 -22.18
CA PHE A 300 12.09 -11.03 -23.34
C PHE A 300 12.57 -10.37 -24.63
N GLU A 301 12.97 -11.18 -25.61
CA GLU A 301 13.40 -10.69 -26.92
C GLU A 301 12.25 -10.75 -27.92
N LYS A 302 11.85 -9.61 -28.46
CA LYS A 302 10.82 -9.52 -29.50
C LYS A 302 11.45 -9.61 -30.89
N VAL A 303 11.42 -10.80 -31.50
CA VAL A 303 11.97 -11.03 -32.85
C VAL A 303 10.98 -10.53 -33.91
N GLU A 304 11.25 -9.38 -34.52
CA GLU A 304 10.46 -8.85 -35.63
C GLU A 304 10.96 -9.40 -36.98
N LYS A 305 10.08 -10.05 -37.76
CA LYS A 305 10.41 -10.50 -39.13
C LYS A 305 10.29 -9.32 -40.09
N ARG A 306 11.42 -8.86 -40.64
CA ARG A 306 11.46 -7.80 -41.66
C ARG A 306 11.69 -8.39 -43.05
N TYR A 307 10.93 -7.89 -44.02
CA TYR A 307 11.07 -8.27 -45.43
C TYR A 307 11.70 -7.10 -46.19
N ILE A 308 12.85 -7.35 -46.82
CA ILE A 308 13.48 -6.37 -47.71
C ILE A 308 13.10 -6.75 -49.14
N LEU A 309 12.47 -5.82 -49.84
CA LEU A 309 12.07 -5.98 -51.23
C LEU A 309 12.97 -5.13 -52.12
N TRP A 310 13.37 -5.69 -53.25
CA TRP A 310 14.14 -5.00 -54.28
C TRP A 310 13.24 -4.81 -55.51
N PRO A 311 13.39 -3.72 -56.31
CA PRO A 311 12.69 -3.57 -57.57
C PRO A 311 13.01 -4.75 -58.50
N ARG A 312 12.00 -5.24 -59.25
CA ARG A 312 12.27 -6.18 -60.34
C ARG A 312 13.04 -5.44 -61.45
N SER A 313 14.22 -5.93 -61.78
CA SER A 313 15.04 -5.51 -62.93
C SER A 313 14.35 -5.80 -64.26
#